data_AF-A0A1B6JDS9-F1
#
_entry.id   AF-A0A1B6JDS9-F1
#
_cell.length_a   1.000
_cell.length_b   1.000
_cell.length_c   1.000
_cell.angle_alpha   90.00
_cell.angle_beta   90.00
_cell.angle_gamma   90.00
#
_symmetry.space_group_name_H-M   'P 1'
#
loop_
_entity.id
_entity.type
_entity.pdbx_description
1 polymer ?
#
loop_
_entity_poly.entity_id
_entity_poly.type
_entity_poly.pdbx_seq_one_letter_code
_entity_poly.pdbx_strand_id
1 'polypeptide(L)'
;GFPSAKNDAISPQKFTFEDFFNFYKNLTQRSEIEKIFEELCGSSKRKLMTAPQLVDFLNQMQRDPRLNEILHPYANPARSKDLISQYEPNKYNAARAQLSLDGFLRYLMSEDNPIMATSKIDLADDMDQPLAHYFINSSHNTYLTGHQLTGKSSVEIYRQCLLAGCRCVELDFWNGRTEEPVIVHGYTFVPEISAREVIEAIAESAFKTSDYPVILSFENHCNPRQQAKIAQYCRDYFGDMLLDTPLDSHQLEPGIHLPPPSLLRRKIIIKNKKKHHKKSVASGKVATGNGDVPHAPIRQGSKDSNPDDEDNDEDDSSSSGEEEEEGASVTEMKMQLQEKPPDKVSTTKETEAVAEISALVNYVQPVHFTSFEVSEKKNRYYEMSSFDEKQATT
;
A
#
# COMPACT_ATOMS: atom_id res chain seq x y z
N GLY A 1 47.26 29.35 2.11
CA GLY A 1 45.79 29.39 2.17
C GLY A 1 45.24 29.22 0.78
N PHE A 2 44.01 28.72 0.66
CA PHE A 2 43.35 28.65 -0.64
C PHE A 2 43.04 30.05 -1.18
N PRO A 3 42.93 30.20 -2.53
CA PRO A 3 42.40 31.40 -3.15
C PRO A 3 41.02 31.79 -2.57
N SER A 4 40.72 33.08 -2.50
CA SER A 4 39.55 33.60 -1.74
C SER A 4 38.73 34.65 -2.50
N ALA A 5 39.10 35.02 -3.73
CA ALA A 5 38.30 35.92 -4.54
C ALA A 5 37.10 35.18 -5.18
N LYS A 6 36.05 35.93 -5.51
CA LYS A 6 34.78 35.39 -6.03
C LYS A 6 34.93 34.49 -7.25
N ASN A 7 35.95 34.72 -8.08
CA ASN A 7 36.18 33.99 -9.33
C ASN A 7 37.40 33.07 -9.27
N ASP A 8 37.94 32.81 -8.07
CA ASP A 8 39.08 31.93 -7.93
C ASP A 8 38.67 30.46 -8.01
N ALA A 9 39.58 29.62 -8.50
CA ALA A 9 39.40 28.17 -8.56
C ALA A 9 40.48 27.46 -7.74
N ILE A 10 40.08 26.37 -7.09
CA ILE A 10 41.00 25.45 -6.41
C ILE A 10 41.22 24.24 -7.32
N SER A 11 42.49 23.89 -7.56
CA SER A 11 42.85 22.68 -8.32
C SER A 11 42.39 21.43 -7.55
N PRO A 12 41.68 20.47 -8.18
CA PRO A 12 41.25 19.24 -7.53
C PRO A 12 42.41 18.44 -6.91
N GLN A 13 43.59 18.45 -7.54
CA GLN A 13 44.78 17.77 -7.03
C GLN A 13 45.31 18.39 -5.73
N LYS A 14 45.00 19.66 -5.48
CA LYS A 14 45.41 20.42 -4.29
C LYS A 14 44.32 20.48 -3.22
N PHE A 15 43.11 20.01 -3.50
CA PHE A 15 41.98 20.04 -2.58
C PHE A 15 41.70 18.62 -2.08
N THR A 16 42.37 18.26 -1.00
CA THR A 16 42.22 16.93 -0.40
C THR A 16 40.94 16.84 0.42
N PHE A 17 40.53 15.63 0.80
CA PHE A 17 39.41 15.45 1.74
C PHE A 17 39.68 16.16 3.09
N GLU A 18 40.94 16.21 3.52
CA GLU A 18 41.34 16.92 4.74
C GLU A 18 41.09 18.42 4.64
N ASP A 19 41.32 19.01 3.47
CA ASP A 19 41.01 20.41 3.19
C ASP A 19 39.50 20.66 3.24
N PHE A 20 38.71 19.75 2.65
CA PHE A 20 37.25 19.82 2.67
C PHE A 20 36.68 19.66 4.09
N PHE A 21 37.19 18.71 4.87
CA PHE A 21 36.75 18.49 6.25
C PHE A 21 37.10 19.69 7.15
N ASN A 22 38.27 20.30 6.97
CA ASN A 22 38.62 21.53 7.67
C ASN A 22 37.72 22.70 7.28
N PHE A 23 37.36 22.82 5.99
CA PHE A 23 36.35 23.77 5.55
C PHE A 23 34.99 23.54 6.23
N TYR A 24 34.51 22.29 6.28
CA TYR A 24 33.26 21.93 6.98
C TYR A 24 33.27 22.38 8.45
N LYS A 25 34.36 22.12 9.18
CA LYS A 25 34.49 22.53 10.59
C LYS A 25 34.41 24.05 10.75
N ASN A 26 35.14 24.79 9.92
CA ASN A 26 35.17 26.26 9.98
C ASN A 26 33.82 26.89 9.62
N LEU A 27 33.09 26.26 8.69
CA LEU A 27 31.77 26.71 8.26
C LEU A 27 30.69 26.45 9.32
N THR A 28 30.71 25.26 9.95
CA THR A 28 29.60 24.79 10.78
C THR A 28 29.74 25.06 12.26
N GLN A 29 30.96 25.18 12.79
CA GLN A 29 31.23 25.51 14.20
C GLN A 29 30.36 24.73 15.20
N ARG A 30 30.53 23.40 15.21
CA ARG A 30 29.71 22.41 15.95
C ARG A 30 29.95 22.43 17.48
N SER A 31 29.69 23.56 18.14
CA SER A 31 29.92 23.77 19.58
C SER A 31 29.17 22.79 20.50
N GLU A 32 28.08 22.21 20.04
CA GLU A 32 27.35 21.17 20.76
C GLU A 32 28.13 19.85 20.81
N ILE A 33 28.86 19.51 19.74
CA ILE A 33 29.73 18.32 19.72
C ILE A 33 30.94 18.52 20.61
N GLU A 34 31.46 19.75 20.68
CA GLU A 34 32.54 20.11 21.63
C GLU A 34 32.12 19.85 23.07
N LYS A 35 30.93 20.30 23.46
CA LYS A 35 30.37 20.08 24.81
C LYS A 35 30.20 18.60 25.13
N ILE A 36 29.57 17.84 24.23
CA ILE A 36 29.38 16.39 24.40
C ILE A 36 30.75 15.69 24.56
N PHE A 37 31.71 16.03 23.71
CA PHE A 37 33.04 15.43 23.77
C PHE A 37 33.79 15.78 25.07
N GLU A 38 33.66 17.01 25.55
CA GLU A 38 34.23 17.45 26.83
C GLU A 38 33.61 16.71 28.03
N GLU A 39 32.29 16.54 28.05
CA GLU A 39 31.58 15.77 29.07
C GLU A 39 32.06 14.31 29.10
N LEU A 40 32.21 13.69 27.93
CA LEU A 40 32.70 12.31 27.79
C LEU A 40 34.17 12.15 28.21
N CYS A 41 35.03 13.14 27.93
CA CYS A 41 36.45 13.10 28.29
C CYS A 41 36.71 13.41 29.76
N GLY A 42 35.79 14.11 30.44
CA GLY A 42 35.96 14.60 31.80
C GLY A 42 37.05 15.67 31.95
N SER A 43 37.47 15.94 33.20
CA SER A 43 38.35 17.07 33.57
C SER A 43 39.84 16.91 33.21
N SER A 44 40.18 16.08 32.22
CA SER A 44 41.58 15.90 31.79
C SER A 44 42.13 17.17 31.12
N LYS A 45 43.35 17.58 31.50
CA LYS A 45 44.07 18.70 30.87
C LYS A 45 44.31 18.51 29.37
N ARG A 46 44.31 17.26 28.89
CA ARG A 46 44.31 16.92 27.46
C ARG A 46 42.93 16.36 27.14
N LYS A 47 42.13 17.16 26.40
CA LYS A 47 40.80 16.79 25.88
C LYS A 47 40.95 15.73 24.78
N LEU A 48 41.32 14.51 25.17
CA LEU A 48 41.44 13.33 24.31
C LEU A 48 40.68 12.19 24.97
N MET A 49 39.77 11.57 24.22
CA MET A 49 38.99 10.42 24.67
C MET A 49 39.86 9.16 24.58
N THR A 50 39.93 8.41 25.66
CA THR A 50 40.66 7.13 25.71
C THR A 50 39.82 5.99 25.15
N ALA A 51 40.46 4.90 24.72
CA ALA A 51 39.74 3.68 24.29
C ALA A 51 38.67 3.20 25.30
N PRO A 52 38.92 3.12 26.64
CA PRO A 52 37.87 2.78 27.60
C PRO A 52 36.69 3.77 27.62
N GLN A 53 36.95 5.08 27.55
CA GLN A 53 35.87 6.09 27.47
C GLN A 53 35.04 5.93 26.19
N LEU A 54 35.69 5.58 25.06
CA LEU A 54 34.96 5.29 23.83
C LEU A 54 34.12 4.01 23.95
N VAL A 55 34.61 2.98 24.63
CA VAL A 55 33.80 1.78 24.95
C VAL A 55 32.56 2.15 25.75
N ASP A 56 32.71 2.97 26.79
CA ASP A 56 31.60 3.42 27.62
C ASP A 56 30.57 4.21 26.78
N PHE A 57 31.04 5.16 25.96
CA PHE A 57 30.19 5.90 25.04
C PHE A 57 29.40 4.99 24.09
N LEU A 58 30.07 4.03 23.44
CA LEU A 58 29.43 3.12 22.50
C LEU A 58 28.35 2.25 23.17
N ASN A 59 28.60 1.80 24.39
CA ASN A 59 27.74 0.85 25.08
C ASN A 59 26.63 1.51 25.91
N GLN A 60 26.84 2.75 26.38
CA GLN A 60 25.89 3.45 27.26
C GLN A 60 25.07 4.52 26.53
N MET A 61 25.63 5.16 25.50
CA MET A 61 24.95 6.25 24.77
C MET A 61 24.50 5.85 23.38
N GLN A 62 25.32 5.10 22.63
CA GLN A 62 25.01 4.72 21.25
C GLN A 62 24.21 3.42 21.12
N ARG A 63 23.92 2.74 22.23
CA ARG A 63 23.27 1.44 22.25
C ARG A 63 21.88 1.51 22.87
N ASP A 64 20.89 0.91 22.20
CA ASP A 64 19.59 0.65 22.81
C ASP A 64 19.75 -0.46 23.88
N PRO A 65 19.41 -0.21 25.16
CA PRO A 65 19.57 -1.17 26.24
C PRO A 65 18.72 -2.43 26.10
N ARG A 66 17.76 -2.46 25.17
CA ARG A 66 16.89 -3.62 24.89
C ARG A 66 17.51 -4.61 23.90
N LEU A 67 18.63 -4.26 23.25
CA LEU A 67 19.27 -5.12 22.26
C LEU A 67 19.87 -6.37 22.92
N ASN A 68 19.54 -7.53 22.34
CA ASN A 68 20.07 -8.81 22.79
C ASN A 68 21.61 -8.84 22.72
N GLU A 69 22.26 -9.13 23.83
CA GLU A 69 23.73 -9.07 23.98
C GLU A 69 24.48 -10.14 23.19
N ILE A 70 23.82 -11.25 22.85
CA ILE A 70 24.42 -12.34 22.06
C ILE A 70 24.41 -11.97 20.58
N LEU A 71 23.27 -11.48 20.07
CA LEU A 71 23.13 -11.08 18.65
C LEU A 71 23.83 -9.75 18.36
N HIS A 72 23.87 -8.85 19.35
CA HIS A 72 24.51 -7.56 19.26
C HIS A 72 25.51 -7.42 20.42
N PRO A 73 26.73 -7.96 20.33
CA PRO A 73 27.70 -7.90 21.41
C PRO A 73 28.07 -6.45 21.77
N TYR A 74 28.42 -6.24 23.04
CA TYR A 74 28.96 -4.96 23.49
C TYR A 74 30.27 -4.62 22.76
N ALA A 75 30.47 -3.34 22.49
CA ALA A 75 31.77 -2.84 22.06
C ALA A 75 32.80 -3.16 23.15
N ASN A 76 33.99 -3.59 22.71
CA ASN A 76 35.08 -3.94 23.59
C ASN A 76 36.32 -3.05 23.29
N PRO A 77 37.39 -3.13 24.11
CA PRO A 77 38.57 -2.32 23.88
C PRO A 77 39.23 -2.53 22.50
N ALA A 78 39.13 -3.72 21.90
CA ALA A 78 39.64 -3.94 20.55
C ALA A 78 38.84 -3.11 19.53
N ARG A 79 37.50 -3.20 19.57
CA ARG A 79 36.63 -2.40 18.69
C ARG A 79 36.86 -0.90 18.83
N SER A 80 37.02 -0.40 20.06
CA SER A 80 37.33 1.02 20.27
C SER A 80 38.68 1.42 19.66
N LYS A 81 39.71 0.57 19.72
CA LYS A 81 41.01 0.84 19.11
C LYS A 81 40.95 0.86 17.60
N ASP A 82 40.16 -0.03 17.00
CA ASP A 82 39.94 -0.06 15.56
C ASP A 82 39.28 1.24 15.08
N LEU A 83 38.20 1.67 15.75
CA LEU A 83 37.52 2.94 15.44
C LEU A 83 38.46 4.13 15.61
N ILE A 84 39.26 4.17 16.69
CA ILE A 84 40.24 5.24 16.89
C ILE A 84 41.30 5.22 15.77
N SER A 85 41.81 4.06 15.40
CA SER A 85 42.79 3.93 14.33
C SER A 85 42.24 4.37 12.97
N GLN A 86 40.94 4.20 12.74
CA GLN A 86 40.26 4.54 11.50
C GLN A 86 39.93 6.03 11.41
N TYR A 87 39.47 6.64 12.51
CA TYR A 87 38.91 7.99 12.50
C TYR A 87 39.82 9.08 13.06
N GLU A 88 40.82 8.75 13.89
CA GLU A 88 41.73 9.75 14.45
C GLU A 88 42.72 10.27 13.38
N PRO A 89 42.68 11.57 13.01
CA PRO A 89 43.56 12.10 11.98
C PRO A 89 45.03 12.17 12.43
N ASN A 90 45.30 12.35 13.73
CA ASN A 90 46.65 12.42 14.24
C ASN A 90 47.19 11.01 14.55
N LYS A 91 48.12 10.53 13.72
CA LYS A 91 48.75 9.21 13.86
C LYS A 91 49.40 8.95 15.22
N TYR A 92 49.89 9.99 15.90
CA TYR A 92 50.48 9.84 17.24
C TYR A 92 49.40 9.55 18.30
N ASN A 93 48.25 10.22 18.21
CA ASN A 93 47.10 9.95 19.08
C ASN A 93 46.53 8.56 18.79
N ALA A 94 46.36 8.21 17.51
CA ALA A 94 45.87 6.92 17.07
C ALA A 94 46.74 5.77 17.61
N ALA A 95 48.07 5.88 17.50
CA ALA A 95 49.03 4.89 18.02
C ALA A 95 48.94 4.71 19.54
N ARG A 96 48.42 5.70 20.27
CA ARG A 96 48.21 5.66 21.73
C ARG A 96 46.77 5.29 22.11
N ALA A 97 45.93 4.93 21.14
CA ALA A 97 44.50 4.67 21.32
C ALA A 97 43.77 5.85 22.00
N GLN A 98 44.05 7.06 21.52
CA GLN A 98 43.43 8.30 21.97
C GLN A 98 42.72 8.98 20.79
N LEU A 99 41.46 9.37 20.99
CA LEU A 99 40.62 10.05 20.01
C LEU A 99 40.55 11.55 20.33
N SER A 100 40.76 12.39 19.34
CA SER A 100 40.54 13.83 19.42
C SER A 100 39.08 14.18 19.10
N LEU A 101 38.70 15.44 19.36
CA LEU A 101 37.40 15.97 18.94
C LEU A 101 37.19 15.80 17.42
N ASP A 102 38.24 16.03 16.62
CA ASP A 102 38.17 15.85 15.16
C ASP A 102 37.91 14.38 14.79
N GLY A 103 38.57 13.44 15.46
CA GLY A 103 38.33 12.01 15.26
C GLY A 103 36.93 11.58 15.71
N PHE A 104 36.44 12.14 16.82
CA PHE A 104 35.09 11.89 17.31
C PHE A 104 34.01 12.41 16.34
N LEU A 105 34.19 13.62 15.82
CA LEU A 105 33.30 14.19 14.80
C LEU A 105 33.29 13.35 13.53
N ARG A 106 34.46 12.84 13.10
CA ARG A 106 34.54 11.89 11.96
C ARG A 106 33.76 10.62 12.22
N TYR A 107 33.92 10.02 13.39
CA TYR A 107 33.16 8.84 13.78
C TYR A 107 31.64 9.11 13.74
N LEU A 108 31.18 10.20 14.34
CA LEU A 108 29.75 10.52 14.41
C LEU A 108 29.08 10.67 13.03
N MET A 109 29.84 11.11 12.03
CA MET A 109 29.38 11.31 10.65
C MET A 109 29.66 10.10 9.74
N SER A 110 30.18 9.01 10.28
CA SER A 110 30.64 7.86 9.49
C SER A 110 29.60 6.74 9.40
N GLU A 111 29.86 5.81 8.47
CA GLU A 111 29.10 4.56 8.31
C GLU A 111 29.15 3.64 9.55
N ASP A 112 30.10 3.84 10.46
CA ASP A 112 30.17 3.11 11.74
C ASP A 112 29.25 3.70 12.82
N ASN A 113 28.55 4.81 12.52
CA ASN A 113 27.51 5.40 13.39
C ASN A 113 26.19 5.60 12.63
N PRO A 114 25.61 4.55 12.01
CA PRO A 114 24.40 4.68 11.24
C PRO A 114 23.20 4.89 12.17
N ILE A 115 22.24 5.72 11.73
CA ILE A 115 21.00 5.92 12.50
C ILE A 115 20.09 4.68 12.49
N MET A 116 20.16 3.87 11.42
CA MET A 116 19.42 2.61 11.30
C MET A 116 20.38 1.45 11.15
N ALA A 117 20.08 0.34 11.84
CA ALA A 117 20.81 -0.91 11.65
C ALA A 117 20.59 -1.43 10.22
N THR A 118 21.67 -1.84 9.55
CA THR A 118 21.63 -2.37 8.18
C THR A 118 20.71 -3.59 8.05
N SER A 119 20.66 -4.43 9.08
CA SER A 119 19.76 -5.60 9.13
C SER A 119 18.27 -5.26 9.09
N LYS A 120 17.88 -4.00 9.34
CA LYS A 120 16.50 -3.53 9.18
C LYS A 120 16.20 -2.99 7.78
N ILE A 121 17.22 -2.77 6.97
CA ILE A 121 17.12 -2.34 5.57
C ILE A 121 17.15 -3.57 4.67
N ASP A 122 17.93 -4.57 5.05
CA ASP A 122 17.99 -5.85 4.35
C ASP A 122 16.66 -6.62 4.47
N LEU A 123 16.34 -7.40 3.44
CA LEU A 123 15.18 -8.29 3.43
C LEU A 123 15.42 -9.47 4.39
N ALA A 124 15.12 -9.25 5.67
CA ALA A 124 15.42 -10.17 6.77
C ALA A 124 14.18 -10.78 7.43
N ASP A 125 12.97 -10.33 7.07
CA ASP A 125 11.73 -10.88 7.60
C ASP A 125 11.50 -12.32 7.10
N ASP A 126 10.79 -13.12 7.91
CA ASP A 126 10.28 -14.42 7.49
C ASP A 126 9.19 -14.20 6.44
N MET A 127 9.39 -14.71 5.23
CA MET A 127 8.49 -14.53 4.08
C MET A 127 7.70 -15.81 3.74
N ASP A 128 7.69 -16.78 4.67
CA ASP A 128 7.01 -18.08 4.58
C ASP A 128 5.73 -18.16 5.45
N GLN A 129 5.30 -17.07 6.08
CA GLN A 129 4.00 -17.01 6.79
C GLN A 129 2.84 -16.74 5.80
N PRO A 130 1.58 -17.09 6.14
CA PRO A 130 0.43 -16.78 5.28
C PRO A 130 0.33 -15.30 4.90
N LEU A 131 -0.12 -14.99 3.67
CA LEU A 131 -0.17 -13.62 3.15
C LEU A 131 -0.90 -12.61 4.07
N ALA A 132 -1.90 -13.07 4.83
CA ALA A 132 -2.65 -12.24 5.77
C ALA A 132 -1.82 -11.74 6.98
N HIS A 133 -0.59 -12.23 7.18
CA HIS A 133 0.27 -11.87 8.32
C HIS A 133 1.17 -10.66 8.03
N TYR A 134 1.09 -10.08 6.83
CA TYR A 134 1.98 -8.99 6.40
C TYR A 134 1.21 -7.70 6.20
N PHE A 135 1.85 -6.58 6.54
CA PHE A 135 1.45 -5.29 6.01
C PHE A 135 1.88 -5.20 4.55
N ILE A 136 0.91 -4.98 3.65
CA ILE A 136 1.14 -4.88 2.22
C ILE A 136 1.05 -3.41 1.82
N ASN A 137 2.16 -2.86 1.29
CA ASN A 137 2.20 -1.50 0.77
C ASN A 137 1.18 -1.36 -0.38
N SER A 138 0.18 -0.50 -0.19
CA SER A 138 -1.03 -0.45 -1.02
C SER A 138 -1.34 0.97 -1.46
N SER A 139 -1.74 1.14 -2.72
CA SER A 139 -2.12 2.40 -3.33
C SER A 139 -3.60 2.40 -3.68
N HIS A 140 -4.29 3.48 -3.32
CA HIS A 140 -5.69 3.75 -3.64
C HIS A 140 -5.79 4.70 -4.83
N ASN A 141 -6.74 4.44 -5.74
CA ASN A 141 -6.93 5.17 -7.00
C ASN A 141 -5.60 5.48 -7.70
N THR A 142 -4.78 4.42 -7.89
CA THR A 142 -3.36 4.54 -8.29
C THR A 142 -3.16 5.40 -9.53
N TYR A 143 -4.10 5.36 -10.47
CA TYR A 143 -4.06 6.13 -11.71
C TYR A 143 -4.05 7.66 -11.52
N LEU A 144 -4.48 8.20 -10.36
CA LEU A 144 -4.57 9.64 -10.10
C LEU A 144 -3.23 10.23 -9.65
N THR A 145 -2.80 11.34 -10.28
CA THR A 145 -1.60 12.10 -9.89
C THR A 145 -1.93 13.42 -9.20
N GLY A 146 -3.15 13.59 -8.71
CA GLY A 146 -3.63 14.84 -8.15
C GLY A 146 -5.02 14.73 -7.53
N HIS A 147 -5.79 15.81 -7.60
CA HIS A 147 -7.10 15.91 -6.97
C HIS A 147 -8.11 14.86 -7.50
N GLN A 148 -8.95 14.30 -6.62
CA GLN A 148 -9.91 13.22 -6.95
C GLN A 148 -10.93 13.63 -8.02
N LEU A 149 -11.34 14.89 -8.09
CA LEU A 149 -12.40 15.35 -9.01
C LEU A 149 -11.89 15.99 -10.31
N THR A 150 -10.69 16.57 -10.25
CA THR A 150 -10.17 17.51 -11.27
C THR A 150 -8.69 17.29 -11.59
N GLY A 151 -8.08 16.29 -10.96
CA GLY A 151 -6.70 15.90 -11.21
C GLY A 151 -6.51 15.26 -12.58
N LYS A 152 -5.33 14.69 -12.77
CA LYS A 152 -4.97 13.97 -13.99
C LYS A 152 -4.87 12.48 -13.68
N SER A 153 -5.23 11.66 -14.65
CA SER A 153 -4.84 10.25 -14.68
C SER A 153 -3.55 10.07 -15.46
N SER A 154 -2.75 9.08 -15.09
CA SER A 154 -1.50 8.76 -15.76
C SER A 154 -1.27 7.25 -15.81
N VAL A 155 -0.66 6.78 -16.89
CA VAL A 155 -0.13 5.41 -16.97
C VAL A 155 1.16 5.31 -16.15
N GLU A 156 1.97 6.37 -16.15
CA GLU A 156 3.31 6.36 -15.56
C GLU A 156 3.29 6.20 -14.04
N ILE A 157 2.24 6.67 -13.36
CA ILE A 157 2.12 6.56 -11.91
C ILE A 157 2.10 5.10 -11.43
N TYR A 158 1.58 4.16 -12.24
CA TYR A 158 1.66 2.73 -11.92
C TYR A 158 3.11 2.24 -11.89
N ARG A 159 3.95 2.68 -12.84
CA ARG A 159 5.38 2.36 -12.83
C ARG A 159 6.05 2.92 -11.57
N GLN A 160 5.78 4.18 -11.26
CA GLN A 160 6.38 4.87 -10.11
C GLN A 160 5.97 4.21 -8.77
N CYS A 161 4.70 3.88 -8.59
CA CYS A 161 4.22 3.18 -7.40
C CYS A 161 4.89 1.80 -7.24
N LEU A 162 4.99 1.02 -8.32
CA LEU A 162 5.62 -0.30 -8.30
C LEU A 162 7.13 -0.21 -8.05
N LEU A 163 7.82 0.76 -8.66
CA LEU A 163 9.24 1.02 -8.42
C LEU A 163 9.52 1.43 -6.97
N ALA A 164 8.61 2.19 -6.35
CA ALA A 164 8.65 2.54 -4.92
C ALA A 164 8.30 1.36 -3.99
N GLY A 165 8.06 0.15 -4.52
CA GLY A 165 7.79 -1.05 -3.73
C GLY A 165 6.33 -1.27 -3.37
N CYS A 166 5.38 -0.48 -3.91
CA CYS A 166 3.95 -0.73 -3.73
C CYS A 166 3.58 -2.11 -4.30
N ARG A 167 2.79 -2.91 -3.58
CA ARG A 167 2.43 -4.30 -3.91
C ARG A 167 0.92 -4.50 -4.13
N CYS A 168 0.09 -3.50 -3.84
CA CYS A 168 -1.33 -3.51 -4.22
C CYS A 168 -1.64 -2.20 -4.97
N VAL A 169 -2.19 -2.28 -6.17
CA VAL A 169 -2.57 -1.11 -6.98
C VAL A 169 -4.00 -1.25 -7.48
N GLU A 170 -4.67 -0.12 -7.68
CA GLU A 170 -6.09 -0.05 -8.00
C GLU A 170 -6.33 0.37 -9.45
N LEU A 171 -7.34 -0.25 -10.08
CA LEU A 171 -7.73 -0.04 -11.47
C LEU A 171 -9.25 0.06 -11.59
N ASP A 172 -9.73 1.25 -11.90
CA ASP A 172 -11.16 1.53 -12.07
C ASP A 172 -11.53 1.41 -13.54
N PHE A 173 -12.02 0.25 -13.93
CA PHE A 173 -12.36 -0.04 -15.33
C PHE A 173 -13.73 0.51 -15.70
N TRP A 174 -13.76 1.29 -16.78
CA TRP A 174 -14.98 1.84 -17.37
C TRP A 174 -15.08 1.52 -18.86
N ASN A 175 -16.31 1.55 -19.38
CA ASN A 175 -16.56 1.36 -20.79
C ASN A 175 -15.99 2.53 -21.61
N GLY A 176 -15.00 2.29 -22.46
CA GLY A 176 -14.56 3.30 -23.42
C GLY A 176 -15.43 3.33 -24.67
N ARG A 177 -15.36 4.46 -25.38
CA ARG A 177 -16.22 4.78 -26.54
C ARG A 177 -15.96 3.93 -27.79
N THR A 178 -14.76 3.37 -27.91
CA THR A 178 -14.27 2.65 -29.09
C THR A 178 -14.21 1.13 -28.88
N GLU A 179 -15.09 0.59 -28.02
CA GLU A 179 -15.05 -0.82 -27.58
C GLU A 179 -13.75 -1.19 -26.84
N GLU A 180 -12.94 -0.22 -26.43
CA GLU A 180 -11.73 -0.40 -25.62
C GLU A 180 -12.02 -0.03 -24.16
N PRO A 181 -11.63 -0.84 -23.18
CA PRO A 181 -11.74 -0.47 -21.78
C PRO A 181 -10.79 0.69 -21.44
N VAL A 182 -11.25 1.56 -20.55
CA VAL A 182 -10.47 2.70 -20.05
C VAL A 182 -10.39 2.66 -18.53
N ILE A 183 -9.45 3.41 -17.96
CA ILE A 183 -9.35 3.65 -16.51
C ILE A 183 -9.64 5.11 -16.23
N VAL A 184 -10.59 5.36 -15.32
CA VAL A 184 -11.02 6.71 -14.94
C VAL A 184 -11.75 6.70 -13.61
N HIS A 185 -11.70 7.81 -12.88
CA HIS A 185 -12.56 8.02 -11.73
C HIS A 185 -13.97 8.42 -12.22
N GLY A 186 -14.91 7.49 -12.12
CA GLY A 186 -16.27 7.66 -12.64
C GLY A 186 -16.98 8.90 -12.12
N TYR A 187 -17.83 9.50 -12.96
CA TYR A 187 -18.63 10.69 -12.63
C TYR A 187 -17.81 11.94 -12.22
N THR A 188 -16.53 12.01 -12.61
CA THR A 188 -15.66 13.17 -12.36
C THR A 188 -15.17 13.83 -13.66
N PHE A 189 -14.36 14.88 -13.53
CA PHE A 189 -13.72 15.57 -14.66
C PHE A 189 -12.31 15.06 -14.96
N VAL A 190 -11.87 14.00 -14.28
CA VAL A 190 -10.55 13.42 -14.50
C VAL A 190 -10.49 12.78 -15.91
N PRO A 191 -9.45 13.06 -16.72
CA PRO A 191 -9.30 12.43 -18.02
C PRO A 191 -9.09 10.92 -17.93
N GLU A 192 -9.70 10.15 -18.84
CA GLU A 192 -9.50 8.70 -18.92
C GLU A 192 -8.13 8.33 -19.53
N ILE A 193 -7.61 7.16 -19.16
CA ILE A 193 -6.40 6.56 -19.74
C ILE A 193 -6.69 5.15 -20.27
N SER A 194 -5.85 4.68 -21.19
CA SER A 194 -5.99 3.35 -21.80
C SER A 194 -5.74 2.23 -20.78
N ALA A 195 -6.72 1.34 -20.59
CA ALA A 195 -6.56 0.16 -19.74
C ALA A 195 -5.43 -0.76 -20.23
N ARG A 196 -5.27 -0.88 -21.56
CA ARG A 196 -4.21 -1.68 -22.19
C ARG A 196 -2.82 -1.15 -21.79
N GLU A 197 -2.61 0.15 -21.90
CA GLU A 197 -1.32 0.78 -21.60
C GLU A 197 -0.99 0.67 -20.10
N VAL A 198 -2.00 0.74 -19.23
CA VAL A 198 -1.83 0.51 -17.78
C VAL A 198 -1.41 -0.93 -17.50
N ILE A 199 -2.09 -1.92 -18.08
CA ILE A 199 -1.74 -3.33 -17.90
C ILE A 199 -0.30 -3.60 -18.40
N GLU A 200 0.08 -3.04 -19.55
CA GLU A 200 1.44 -3.13 -20.08
C GLU A 200 2.48 -2.47 -19.16
N ALA A 201 2.19 -1.28 -18.63
CA ALA A 201 3.07 -0.58 -17.69
C ALA A 201 3.28 -1.34 -16.37
N ILE A 202 2.22 -1.99 -15.88
CA ILE A 202 2.29 -2.87 -14.71
C ILE A 202 3.17 -4.07 -15.02
N ALA A 203 2.97 -4.75 -16.16
CA ALA A 203 3.78 -5.91 -16.57
C ALA A 203 5.27 -5.57 -16.64
N GLU A 204 5.61 -4.38 -17.13
CA GLU A 204 6.99 -3.90 -17.22
C GLU A 204 7.64 -3.67 -15.84
N SER A 205 6.86 -3.23 -14.84
CA SER A 205 7.41 -2.66 -13.60
C SER A 205 7.16 -3.49 -12.34
N ALA A 206 6.22 -4.44 -12.38
CA ALA A 206 5.72 -5.18 -11.22
C ALA A 206 6.85 -5.74 -10.32
N PHE A 207 7.91 -6.25 -10.94
CA PHE A 207 8.99 -6.95 -10.23
C PHE A 207 10.37 -6.31 -10.39
N LYS A 208 10.46 -5.03 -10.77
CA LYS A 208 11.76 -4.34 -10.95
C LYS A 208 12.53 -4.13 -9.64
N THR A 209 11.82 -3.87 -8.53
CA THR A 209 12.42 -3.54 -7.22
C THR A 209 12.02 -4.49 -6.09
N SER A 210 11.12 -5.43 -6.36
CA SER A 210 10.71 -6.47 -5.41
C SER A 210 10.15 -7.68 -6.15
N ASP A 211 10.59 -8.88 -5.77
CA ASP A 211 10.12 -10.15 -6.35
C ASP A 211 8.78 -10.63 -5.77
N TYR A 212 8.28 -10.00 -4.72
CA TYR A 212 7.06 -10.43 -4.02
C TYR A 212 5.79 -10.08 -4.80
N PRO A 213 4.68 -10.80 -4.57
CA PRO A 213 3.48 -10.71 -5.40
C PRO A 213 2.90 -9.30 -5.48
N VAL A 214 2.27 -9.01 -6.61
CA VAL A 214 1.49 -7.79 -6.83
C VAL A 214 0.01 -8.14 -6.90
N ILE A 215 -0.82 -7.42 -6.15
CA ILE A 215 -2.28 -7.53 -6.16
C ILE A 215 -2.85 -6.39 -7.00
N LEU A 216 -3.74 -6.71 -7.93
CA LEU A 216 -4.48 -5.72 -8.71
C LEU A 216 -5.93 -5.66 -8.19
N SER A 217 -6.29 -4.55 -7.56
CA SER A 217 -7.65 -4.26 -7.09
C SER A 217 -8.46 -3.71 -8.25
N PHE A 218 -9.39 -4.52 -8.79
CA PHE A 218 -10.25 -4.09 -9.89
C PHE A 218 -11.56 -3.55 -9.34
N GLU A 219 -11.90 -2.31 -9.72
CA GLU A 219 -13.25 -1.77 -9.63
C GLU A 219 -13.87 -1.80 -11.04
N ASN A 220 -14.84 -2.70 -11.27
CA ASN A 220 -15.24 -3.05 -12.63
C ASN A 220 -16.64 -2.54 -13.01
N HIS A 221 -16.68 -1.57 -13.93
CA HIS A 221 -17.90 -0.99 -14.52
C HIS A 221 -18.06 -1.30 -16.01
N CYS A 222 -17.28 -2.24 -16.53
CA CYS A 222 -17.31 -2.61 -17.95
C CYS A 222 -18.46 -3.59 -18.29
N ASN A 223 -18.96 -3.48 -19.52
CA ASN A 223 -19.86 -4.46 -20.10
C ASN A 223 -19.13 -5.79 -20.40
N PRO A 224 -19.85 -6.91 -20.64
CA PRO A 224 -19.24 -8.22 -20.86
C PRO A 224 -18.15 -8.27 -21.93
N ARG A 225 -18.33 -7.55 -23.04
CA ARG A 225 -17.38 -7.56 -24.15
C ARG A 225 -16.07 -6.88 -23.78
N GLN A 226 -16.13 -5.76 -23.07
CA GLN A 226 -14.94 -5.06 -22.59
C GLN A 226 -14.29 -5.79 -21.40
N GLN A 227 -15.08 -6.46 -20.55
CA GLN A 227 -14.55 -7.36 -19.53
C GLN A 227 -13.72 -8.51 -20.13
N ALA A 228 -14.19 -9.13 -21.21
CA ALA A 228 -13.43 -10.14 -21.93
C ALA A 228 -12.10 -9.59 -22.49
N LYS A 229 -12.09 -8.35 -22.98
CA LYS A 229 -10.85 -7.67 -23.41
C LYS A 229 -9.88 -7.42 -22.24
N ILE A 230 -10.36 -6.99 -21.07
CA ILE A 230 -9.51 -6.83 -19.89
C ILE A 230 -8.86 -8.16 -19.52
N ALA A 231 -9.64 -9.25 -19.49
CA ALA A 231 -9.10 -10.58 -19.21
C ALA A 231 -8.08 -11.04 -20.27
N GLN A 232 -8.31 -10.74 -21.54
CA GLN A 232 -7.37 -10.99 -22.63
C GLN A 232 -6.07 -10.22 -22.41
N TYR A 233 -6.13 -8.92 -22.12
CA TYR A 233 -4.94 -8.11 -21.83
C TYR A 233 -4.15 -8.64 -20.64
N CYS A 234 -4.81 -9.02 -19.54
CA CYS A 234 -4.13 -9.63 -18.41
C CYS A 234 -3.36 -10.90 -18.83
N ARG A 235 -3.96 -11.79 -19.62
CA ARG A 235 -3.28 -13.00 -20.11
C ARG A 235 -2.12 -12.68 -21.05
N ASP A 236 -2.33 -11.78 -21.99
CA ASP A 236 -1.35 -11.45 -23.03
C ASP A 236 -0.11 -10.75 -22.46
N TYR A 237 -0.30 -9.77 -21.57
CA TYR A 237 0.82 -8.98 -21.04
C TYR A 237 1.46 -9.56 -19.79
N PHE A 238 0.68 -10.19 -18.90
CA PHE A 238 1.26 -10.79 -17.69
C PHE A 238 1.82 -12.19 -17.96
N GLY A 239 1.25 -12.96 -18.91
CA GLY A 239 1.71 -14.31 -19.22
C GLY A 239 1.87 -15.16 -17.95
N ASP A 240 3.06 -15.74 -17.78
CA ASP A 240 3.41 -16.58 -16.63
C ASP A 240 3.38 -15.85 -15.28
N MET A 241 3.42 -14.51 -15.28
CA MET A 241 3.28 -13.73 -14.05
C MET A 241 1.84 -13.77 -13.53
N LEU A 242 0.84 -13.97 -14.38
CA LEU A 242 -0.55 -14.05 -13.93
C LEU A 242 -0.77 -15.33 -13.09
N LEU A 243 -1.34 -15.17 -11.91
CA LEU A 243 -1.83 -16.28 -11.12
C LEU A 243 -3.32 -16.46 -11.41
N ASP A 244 -3.64 -17.26 -12.41
CA ASP A 244 -5.03 -17.56 -12.81
C ASP A 244 -5.56 -18.87 -12.20
N THR A 245 -4.69 -19.69 -11.65
CA THR A 245 -5.01 -20.98 -11.04
C THR A 245 -4.47 -21.05 -9.61
N PRO A 246 -5.24 -21.61 -8.64
CA PRO A 246 -4.72 -21.87 -7.30
C PRO A 246 -3.53 -22.83 -7.34
N LEU A 247 -2.60 -22.64 -6.41
CA LEU A 247 -1.51 -23.58 -6.16
C LEU A 247 -2.07 -24.91 -5.63
N ASP A 248 -1.48 -26.02 -6.07
CA ASP A 248 -1.89 -27.36 -5.63
C ASP A 248 -1.85 -27.53 -4.11
N SER A 249 -0.87 -26.89 -3.46
CA SER A 249 -0.68 -26.90 -2.01
C SER A 249 -1.65 -26.02 -1.22
N HIS A 250 -2.35 -25.10 -1.88
CA HIS A 250 -3.23 -24.11 -1.25
C HIS A 250 -4.54 -24.02 -2.02
N GLN A 251 -5.30 -25.11 -2.02
CA GLN A 251 -6.61 -25.16 -2.67
C GLN A 251 -7.61 -24.19 -2.01
N LEU A 252 -8.58 -23.72 -2.78
CA LEU A 252 -9.60 -22.77 -2.33
C LEU A 252 -10.69 -23.49 -1.52
N GLU A 253 -10.33 -24.00 -0.35
CA GLU A 253 -11.20 -24.74 0.57
C GLU A 253 -11.22 -24.10 1.96
N PRO A 254 -12.31 -24.25 2.73
CA PRO A 254 -12.35 -23.78 4.11
C PRO A 254 -11.25 -24.41 4.97
N GLY A 255 -10.60 -23.62 5.82
CA GLY A 255 -9.52 -24.05 6.70
C GLY A 255 -8.12 -24.06 6.07
N ILE A 256 -8.00 -23.85 4.76
CA ILE A 256 -6.71 -23.73 4.08
C ILE A 256 -6.27 -22.27 4.09
N HIS A 257 -5.12 -21.99 4.71
CA HIS A 257 -4.54 -20.65 4.78
C HIS A 257 -4.10 -20.12 3.40
N LEU A 258 -3.94 -18.80 3.31
CA LEU A 258 -3.36 -18.17 2.13
C LEU A 258 -1.89 -18.62 1.94
N PRO A 259 -1.44 -18.82 0.69
CA PRO A 259 -0.04 -19.09 0.43
C PRO A 259 0.85 -17.94 0.90
N PRO A 260 2.07 -18.23 1.36
CA PRO A 260 3.01 -17.20 1.77
C PRO A 260 3.56 -16.39 0.58
N PRO A 261 4.06 -15.17 0.81
CA PRO A 261 4.68 -14.35 -0.23
C PRO A 261 5.82 -15.07 -0.99
N SER A 262 6.59 -15.93 -0.30
CA SER A 262 7.68 -16.70 -0.91
C SER A 262 7.23 -17.64 -2.03
N LEU A 263 6.06 -18.27 -1.89
CA LEU A 263 5.47 -19.16 -2.92
C LEU A 263 4.77 -18.39 -4.05
N LEU A 264 4.50 -17.10 -3.83
CA LEU A 264 3.85 -16.22 -4.78
C LEU A 264 4.83 -15.25 -5.47
N ARG A 265 6.15 -15.51 -5.40
CA ARG A 265 7.14 -14.65 -6.06
C ARG A 265 6.85 -14.52 -7.55
N ARG A 266 6.94 -13.28 -8.02
CA ARG A 266 6.71 -12.88 -9.41
C ARG A 266 5.31 -13.23 -9.93
N LYS A 267 4.33 -13.32 -9.03
CA LYS A 267 2.92 -13.52 -9.37
C LYS A 267 2.09 -12.24 -9.22
N ILE A 268 1.19 -12.06 -10.17
CA ILE A 268 0.18 -11.00 -10.22
C ILE A 268 -1.16 -11.65 -9.90
N ILE A 269 -1.82 -11.16 -8.86
CA ILE A 269 -3.07 -11.71 -8.32
C ILE A 269 -4.20 -10.72 -8.57
N ILE A 270 -5.29 -11.19 -9.16
CA ILE A 270 -6.44 -10.33 -9.47
C ILE A 270 -7.44 -10.39 -8.32
N LYS A 271 -7.69 -9.23 -7.69
CA LYS A 271 -8.84 -9.00 -6.81
C LYS A 271 -9.98 -8.49 -7.66
N ASN A 272 -11.00 -9.32 -7.86
CA ASN A 272 -12.24 -8.93 -8.52
C ASN A 272 -13.39 -9.85 -8.07
N LYS A 273 -14.65 -9.44 -8.26
CA LYS A 273 -15.81 -10.30 -8.00
C LYS A 273 -15.70 -11.65 -8.73
N LYS A 274 -16.05 -12.72 -8.02
CA LYS A 274 -16.09 -14.10 -8.54
C LYS A 274 -17.53 -14.60 -8.62
N LYS A 275 -17.91 -15.20 -9.75
CA LYS A 275 -19.18 -15.92 -9.89
C LYS A 275 -19.09 -17.26 -9.17
N HIS A 276 -19.93 -17.46 -8.16
CA HIS A 276 -20.14 -18.78 -7.59
C HIS A 276 -21.08 -19.59 -8.50
N HIS A 277 -20.55 -20.53 -9.27
CA HIS A 277 -21.39 -21.57 -9.85
C HIS A 277 -21.98 -22.40 -8.70
N LYS A 278 -23.25 -22.18 -8.37
CA LYS A 278 -24.02 -23.15 -7.60
C LYS A 278 -23.99 -24.45 -8.42
N LYS A 279 -23.27 -25.47 -7.95
CA LYS A 279 -23.45 -26.83 -8.46
C LYS A 279 -24.91 -27.19 -8.21
N SER A 280 -25.74 -27.09 -9.23
CA SER A 280 -27.05 -27.74 -9.19
C SER A 280 -26.75 -29.23 -9.11
N VAL A 281 -26.97 -29.80 -7.93
CA VAL A 281 -27.05 -31.25 -7.80
C VAL A 281 -28.25 -31.65 -8.64
N ALA A 282 -28.00 -32.11 -9.86
CA ALA A 282 -29.01 -32.73 -10.69
C ALA A 282 -29.47 -34.00 -9.95
N SER A 283 -30.52 -33.87 -9.14
CA SER A 283 -31.29 -35.00 -8.66
C SER A 283 -31.96 -35.63 -9.87
N GLY A 284 -31.26 -36.61 -10.44
CA GLY A 284 -31.81 -37.47 -11.48
C GLY A 284 -33.05 -38.17 -10.95
N LYS A 285 -34.23 -37.67 -11.32
CA LYS A 285 -35.47 -38.45 -11.22
C LYS A 285 -35.57 -39.30 -12.47
N VAL A 286 -35.36 -40.59 -12.25
CA VAL A 286 -35.60 -41.71 -13.15
C VAL A 286 -37.04 -41.61 -13.67
N ALA A 287 -37.16 -41.69 -14.99
CA ALA A 287 -38.44 -41.81 -15.68
C ALA A 287 -39.00 -43.23 -15.49
N THR A 288 -40.21 -43.33 -14.96
CA THR A 288 -41.08 -44.50 -15.12
C THR A 288 -42.46 -43.99 -15.51
N GLY A 289 -42.89 -44.33 -16.72
CA GLY A 289 -44.23 -44.03 -17.21
C GLY A 289 -45.27 -44.99 -16.64
N ASN A 290 -46.48 -44.47 -16.42
CA ASN A 290 -47.71 -45.00 -17.02
C ASN A 290 -48.84 -43.98 -16.78
N GLY A 291 -49.72 -43.89 -17.77
CA GLY A 291 -50.76 -42.86 -17.85
C GLY A 291 -51.95 -43.09 -16.93
N ASP A 292 -52.72 -42.01 -16.74
CA ASP A 292 -54.17 -41.97 -16.94
C ASP A 292 -54.66 -40.53 -16.80
N VAL A 293 -55.57 -40.13 -17.70
CA VAL A 293 -56.33 -38.87 -17.65
C VAL A 293 -57.69 -39.22 -17.03
N PRO A 294 -58.26 -38.41 -16.11
CA PRO A 294 -59.38 -37.57 -16.57
C PRO A 294 -59.65 -36.25 -15.79
N HIS A 295 -60.17 -35.28 -16.56
CA HIS A 295 -61.20 -34.27 -16.27
C HIS A 295 -61.05 -33.17 -15.19
N ALA A 296 -61.31 -31.95 -15.66
CA ALA A 296 -61.54 -30.72 -14.91
C ALA A 296 -62.93 -30.69 -14.23
N PRO A 297 -63.11 -29.77 -13.25
CA PRO A 297 -64.25 -28.86 -13.36
C PRO A 297 -63.92 -27.38 -13.10
N ILE A 298 -64.91 -26.57 -13.43
CA ILE A 298 -64.93 -25.11 -13.60
C ILE A 298 -65.36 -24.37 -12.31
N ARG A 299 -64.72 -23.20 -12.08
CA ARG A 299 -65.10 -21.93 -11.41
C ARG A 299 -65.96 -21.90 -10.12
N GLN A 300 -65.44 -21.15 -9.14
CA GLN A 300 -65.99 -19.95 -8.42
C GLN A 300 -65.12 -19.82 -7.15
N GLY A 301 -64.55 -18.70 -6.71
CA GLY A 301 -65.00 -17.31 -6.65
C GLY A 301 -65.04 -16.90 -5.16
N SER A 302 -64.15 -15.99 -4.73
CA SER A 302 -64.26 -15.05 -3.58
C SER A 302 -62.95 -14.89 -2.77
N LYS A 303 -62.44 -13.65 -2.83
CA LYS A 303 -62.07 -12.71 -1.74
C LYS A 303 -61.12 -13.10 -0.59
N ASP A 304 -60.42 -12.03 -0.17
CA ASP A 304 -59.67 -11.79 1.08
C ASP A 304 -58.17 -12.18 0.99
N SER A 305 -57.18 -11.37 1.36
CA SER A 305 -57.13 -10.05 2.04
C SER A 305 -55.65 -9.59 2.08
N ASN A 306 -55.35 -8.31 1.82
CA ASN A 306 -54.17 -7.61 2.36
C ASN A 306 -54.36 -7.36 3.87
N PRO A 307 -53.29 -7.25 4.66
CA PRO A 307 -52.85 -5.93 5.19
C PRO A 307 -51.32 -5.77 5.13
N ASP A 308 -50.77 -4.64 4.67
CA ASP A 308 -50.60 -3.32 5.31
C ASP A 308 -49.22 -3.18 5.96
N ASP A 309 -48.45 -2.26 5.38
CA ASP A 309 -47.25 -1.61 5.91
C ASP A 309 -47.68 -0.64 7.03
N GLU A 310 -46.99 -0.67 8.18
CA GLU A 310 -47.04 0.38 9.18
C GLU A 310 -45.62 0.90 9.45
N ASP A 311 -45.41 2.15 9.04
CA ASP A 311 -44.36 3.06 9.50
C ASP A 311 -44.57 3.41 10.98
N ASN A 312 -43.49 3.62 11.71
CA ASN A 312 -43.53 4.16 13.07
C ASN A 312 -42.30 5.06 13.26
N ASP A 313 -42.48 6.38 13.14
CA ASP A 313 -41.55 7.39 13.64
C ASP A 313 -42.38 8.55 14.21
N GLU A 314 -42.29 8.74 15.52
CA GLU A 314 -42.85 9.88 16.26
C GLU A 314 -41.72 10.84 16.68
N ASP A 315 -42.09 12.13 16.63
CA ASP A 315 -41.69 13.23 17.50
C ASP A 315 -40.29 13.85 17.36
N ASP A 316 -40.07 15.17 17.49
CA ASP A 316 -40.91 16.37 17.58
C ASP A 316 -39.93 17.56 17.54
N SER A 317 -40.34 18.71 17.01
CA SER A 317 -40.06 20.05 17.58
C SER A 317 -40.28 21.17 16.57
N SER A 318 -41.01 22.16 17.08
CA SER A 318 -41.54 23.36 16.46
C SER A 318 -40.52 24.50 16.36
N SER A 319 -40.75 25.44 15.43
CA SER A 319 -40.99 26.86 15.73
C SER A 319 -41.08 27.76 14.47
N SER A 320 -42.23 28.42 14.36
CA SER A 320 -42.48 29.83 13.97
C SER A 320 -42.13 30.37 12.58
N GLY A 321 -43.14 30.99 11.93
CA GLY A 321 -42.95 32.30 11.29
C GLY A 321 -43.55 32.53 9.90
N GLU A 322 -44.87 32.77 9.86
CA GLU A 322 -45.64 33.75 9.06
C GLU A 322 -45.46 33.96 7.54
N GLU A 323 -46.62 34.21 6.92
CA GLU A 323 -46.97 34.34 5.51
C GLU A 323 -46.56 35.69 4.90
N GLU A 324 -46.37 35.75 3.56
CA GLU A 324 -47.06 36.68 2.65
C GLU A 324 -46.61 36.48 1.18
N GLU A 325 -47.59 36.30 0.28
CA GLU A 325 -47.45 36.38 -1.17
C GLU A 325 -47.60 37.83 -1.66
N GLU A 326 -46.85 38.24 -2.70
CA GLU A 326 -47.42 38.71 -3.99
C GLU A 326 -46.31 39.13 -5.00
N GLY A 327 -46.52 38.80 -6.28
CA GLY A 327 -46.35 39.78 -7.38
C GLY A 327 -45.11 39.79 -8.29
N ALA A 328 -45.18 39.00 -9.38
CA ALA A 328 -44.76 39.31 -10.76
C ALA A 328 -43.27 39.38 -11.23
N SER A 329 -42.87 38.29 -11.91
CA SER A 329 -42.21 38.19 -13.25
C SER A 329 -40.96 39.02 -13.60
N VAL A 330 -39.79 38.35 -13.73
CA VAL A 330 -38.92 38.38 -14.93
C VAL A 330 -38.14 37.05 -15.06
N THR A 331 -38.05 36.56 -16.30
CA THR A 331 -37.45 35.35 -16.87
C THR A 331 -35.99 35.06 -16.47
N GLU A 332 -35.68 33.83 -16.00
CA GLU A 332 -34.32 33.24 -16.10
C GLU A 332 -34.32 31.70 -15.91
N MET A 333 -33.48 31.01 -16.69
CA MET A 333 -33.38 29.54 -16.78
C MET A 333 -32.93 28.89 -15.46
N LYS A 334 -33.61 27.83 -15.01
CA LYS A 334 -33.13 26.93 -13.94
C LYS A 334 -33.28 25.46 -14.33
N MET A 335 -32.16 24.83 -14.70
CA MET A 335 -31.97 23.39 -14.56
C MET A 335 -31.81 23.09 -13.06
N GLN A 336 -32.70 22.27 -12.50
CA GLN A 336 -32.62 21.80 -11.13
C GLN A 336 -31.46 20.81 -10.97
N LEU A 337 -30.38 21.26 -10.33
CA LEU A 337 -29.47 20.39 -9.58
C LEU A 337 -30.06 20.21 -8.18
N GLN A 338 -30.39 18.97 -7.82
CA GLN A 338 -30.62 18.61 -6.42
C GLN A 338 -29.27 18.64 -5.71
N GLU A 339 -29.07 19.64 -4.86
CA GLU A 339 -27.96 19.70 -3.91
C GLU A 339 -28.15 18.60 -2.85
N LYS A 340 -27.24 17.61 -2.86
CA LYS A 340 -26.96 16.74 -1.71
C LYS A 340 -25.59 17.13 -1.14
N PRO A 341 -25.40 17.09 0.18
CA PRO A 341 -24.17 17.54 0.83
C PRO A 341 -22.96 16.67 0.42
N PRO A 342 -21.75 17.27 0.32
CA PRO A 342 -20.59 16.64 -0.29
C PRO A 342 -19.85 15.79 0.75
N ASP A 343 -20.39 14.65 1.16
CA ASP A 343 -19.66 13.72 2.05
C ASP A 343 -19.96 12.22 1.80
N LYS A 344 -20.56 11.90 0.65
CA LYS A 344 -20.69 10.52 0.16
C LYS A 344 -19.95 10.38 -1.16
N VAL A 345 -18.70 9.91 -1.11
CA VAL A 345 -18.08 9.25 -2.27
C VAL A 345 -18.92 8.01 -2.53
N SER A 346 -19.77 8.04 -3.56
CA SER A 346 -20.60 6.88 -3.88
C SER A 346 -19.73 5.84 -4.56
N THR A 347 -19.34 4.79 -3.85
CA THR A 347 -18.98 3.51 -4.48
C THR A 347 -20.17 3.09 -5.32
N THR A 348 -20.06 3.28 -6.64
CA THR A 348 -21.16 2.93 -7.54
C THR A 348 -21.24 1.41 -7.60
N LYS A 349 -22.44 0.88 -7.88
CA LYS A 349 -22.65 -0.57 -7.93
C LYS A 349 -21.87 -1.14 -9.12
N GLU A 350 -20.70 -1.70 -8.84
CA GLU A 350 -19.90 -2.49 -9.80
C GLU A 350 -20.77 -3.51 -10.55
N THR A 351 -20.42 -3.72 -11.81
CA THR A 351 -21.08 -4.68 -12.70
C THR A 351 -20.82 -6.12 -12.28
N GLU A 352 -21.71 -7.03 -12.68
CA GLU A 352 -21.51 -8.46 -12.44
C GLU A 352 -20.29 -8.97 -13.24
N ALA A 353 -19.40 -9.72 -12.60
CA ALA A 353 -18.25 -10.29 -13.27
C ALA A 353 -18.68 -11.32 -14.32
N VAL A 354 -18.10 -11.25 -15.51
CA VAL A 354 -18.28 -12.27 -16.56
C VAL A 354 -17.26 -13.39 -16.37
N ALA A 355 -17.54 -14.56 -16.97
CA ALA A 355 -16.79 -15.79 -16.76
C ALA A 355 -15.28 -15.62 -16.95
N GLU A 356 -14.85 -14.84 -17.94
CA GLU A 356 -13.45 -14.65 -18.32
C GLU A 356 -12.64 -13.93 -17.25
N ILE A 357 -13.18 -12.87 -16.63
CA ILE A 357 -12.53 -12.18 -15.50
C ILE A 357 -12.68 -13.00 -14.23
N SER A 358 -13.85 -13.58 -13.98
CA SER A 358 -14.07 -14.40 -12.79
C SER A 358 -13.14 -15.62 -12.73
N ALA A 359 -12.68 -16.13 -13.87
CA ALA A 359 -11.71 -17.22 -13.96
C ALA A 359 -10.31 -16.81 -13.48
N LEU A 360 -9.97 -15.51 -13.50
CA LEU A 360 -8.66 -15.00 -13.06
C LEU A 360 -8.57 -14.83 -11.53
N VAL A 361 -9.69 -14.97 -10.80
CA VAL A 361 -9.77 -14.67 -9.37
C VAL A 361 -9.60 -15.94 -8.54
N ASN A 362 -8.60 -15.96 -7.64
CA ASN A 362 -8.34 -17.07 -6.71
C ASN A 362 -8.29 -16.64 -5.24
N TYR A 363 -7.13 -16.18 -4.75
CA TYR A 363 -6.83 -15.98 -3.33
C TYR A 363 -7.35 -14.67 -2.74
N VAL A 364 -7.79 -13.73 -3.60
CA VAL A 364 -8.27 -12.41 -3.17
C VAL A 364 -9.68 -12.20 -3.72
N GLN A 365 -10.65 -12.88 -3.12
CA GLN A 365 -12.07 -12.78 -3.52
C GLN A 365 -12.79 -11.75 -2.66
N PRO A 366 -13.10 -10.55 -3.19
CA PRO A 366 -13.86 -9.55 -2.44
C PRO A 366 -15.28 -10.05 -2.20
N VAL A 367 -15.68 -10.07 -0.93
CA VAL A 367 -17.04 -10.38 -0.47
C VAL A 367 -17.58 -9.22 0.37
N HIS A 368 -18.90 -9.10 0.42
CA HIS A 368 -19.52 -8.17 1.36
C HIS A 368 -19.30 -8.68 2.79
N PHE A 369 -18.75 -7.83 3.64
CA PHE A 369 -18.59 -8.15 5.06
C PHE A 369 -19.96 -8.21 5.74
N THR A 370 -20.13 -9.18 6.64
CA THR A 370 -21.38 -9.32 7.42
C THR A 370 -21.08 -9.18 8.91
N SER A 371 -20.24 -10.06 9.44
CA SER A 371 -19.69 -9.96 10.79
C SER A 371 -18.43 -10.81 10.90
N PHE A 372 -17.68 -10.63 11.99
CA PHE A 372 -16.52 -11.47 12.28
C PHE A 372 -16.92 -12.93 12.50
N GLU A 373 -18.01 -13.20 13.22
CA GLU A 373 -18.51 -14.55 13.51
C GLU A 373 -18.92 -15.28 12.23
N VAL A 374 -19.54 -14.59 11.27
CA VAL A 374 -19.90 -15.16 9.97
C VAL A 374 -18.64 -15.51 9.18
N SER A 375 -17.64 -14.62 9.20
CA SER A 375 -16.37 -14.82 8.49
C SER A 375 -15.58 -15.98 9.08
N GLU A 376 -15.48 -16.05 10.41
CA GLU A 376 -14.85 -17.16 11.15
C GLU A 376 -15.59 -18.48 10.91
N LYS A 377 -16.92 -18.48 10.98
CA LYS A 377 -17.73 -19.69 10.73
C LYS A 377 -17.58 -20.21 9.30
N LYS A 378 -17.47 -19.34 8.31
CA LYS A 378 -17.19 -19.74 6.92
C LYS A 378 -15.79 -20.34 6.78
N ASN A 379 -14.83 -19.84 7.56
CA ASN A 379 -13.44 -20.30 7.61
C ASN A 379 -12.75 -20.30 6.23
N ARG A 380 -13.01 -19.28 5.40
CA ARG A 380 -12.47 -19.18 4.03
C ARG A 380 -11.45 -18.06 3.94
N TYR A 381 -10.16 -18.40 4.03
CA TYR A 381 -9.07 -17.43 4.05
C TYR A 381 -8.84 -16.69 2.71
N TYR A 382 -9.39 -17.22 1.61
CA TYR A 382 -9.35 -16.56 0.30
C TYR A 382 -10.46 -15.54 0.07
N GLU A 383 -11.46 -15.45 0.98
CA GLU A 383 -12.45 -14.38 1.00
C GLU A 383 -11.86 -13.17 1.75
N MET A 384 -12.00 -11.98 1.18
CA MET A 384 -11.53 -10.73 1.79
C MET A 384 -12.60 -9.65 1.69
N SER A 385 -12.51 -8.65 2.56
CA SER A 385 -13.41 -7.49 2.58
C SER A 385 -12.60 -6.22 2.34
N SER A 386 -13.18 -5.25 1.64
CA SER A 386 -12.64 -3.90 1.51
C SER A 386 -13.60 -2.94 2.21
N PHE A 387 -13.06 -2.14 3.12
CA PHE A 387 -13.81 -1.19 3.94
C PHE A 387 -13.38 0.22 3.55
N ASP A 388 -14.32 1.16 3.54
CA ASP A 388 -13.93 2.57 3.65
C ASP A 388 -13.39 2.86 5.07
N GLU A 389 -12.73 4.01 5.24
CA GLU A 389 -12.13 4.39 6.52
C GLU A 389 -13.14 4.45 7.67
N LYS A 390 -14.38 4.88 7.39
CA LYS A 390 -15.43 5.00 8.41
C LYS A 390 -15.87 3.60 8.85
N GLN A 391 -16.16 2.71 7.91
CA GLN A 391 -16.51 1.32 8.16
C GLN A 391 -15.41 0.55 8.91
N ALA A 392 -14.13 0.86 8.65
CA ALA A 392 -13.02 0.20 9.31
C ALA A 392 -12.80 0.68 10.76
N THR A 393 -13.29 1.86 11.12
CA THR A 393 -13.06 2.50 12.42
C THR A 393 -14.27 2.41 13.37
N THR A 394 -15.43 2.01 12.85
CA THR A 394 -16.67 1.74 13.59
C THR A 394 -16.89 0.25 13.78
#